data_AF-A0A9X8GNX2-F1
#
_entry.id   AF-A0A9X8GNX2-F1
#
_cell.length_a   1.000
_cell.length_b   1.000
_cell.length_c   1.000
_cell.angle_alpha   90.00
_cell.angle_beta   90.00
_cell.angle_gamma   90.00
#
_symmetry.space_group_name_H-M   'P 1'
#
loop_
_entity.id
_entity.type
_entity.pdbx_description
1 polymer ?
#
loop_
_entity_poly.entity_id
_entity_poly.type
_entity_poly.pdbx_seq_one_letter_code
_entity_poly.pdbx_strand_id
1 'polypeptide(L)'
;MKKKAYLMVLALCAALAITACGTSTDQKDDKKPAAEAQDTTDKEDSGSADSKESEETDSNKDSEEAASGDTRLVSVDDVSKYVTIGEYKGLTLDNTVEAVTDDMVDGRIKEELQNKAEEVTEGSVQNGDVVTINYVGTKDGVAFDGGTANNYELTIGSGTFIDGFEDGIIGMKKGETKNLDLTFPKEYSSEELAGQEVVFKVTLQSFKRAPELTDIWVAKNTDCKSVDDYKKEIRTTLEDEAKTSAQNTLRETAWNTVLSASEVKEYPQEDLDTAKTEFRSLYENYAKQGDMTLEDFVKAQGISMDDFEEQSGQYAEFKVKQNLIVQGIMDAENMTLEDKKSLSIQDELIKAYSVKDLAALVDKYGQAAVDESIGLLRVEDFILDNATVEEKVSAGDTQGVNGDDPSSDGSSAEGTVDEELEAAEATDMVPEDGEADQDAAGQE
;
A
#
# COMPACT_ATOMS: atom_id res chain seq x y z
N MET A 1 -9.73 25.92 -2.74
CA MET A 1 -9.30 24.94 -1.70
C MET A 1 -10.16 23.67 -1.62
N LYS A 2 -11.13 23.42 -2.51
CA LYS A 2 -12.05 22.26 -2.40
C LYS A 2 -11.55 20.92 -2.98
N LYS A 3 -10.36 20.86 -3.61
CA LYS A 3 -9.84 19.62 -4.23
C LYS A 3 -9.03 18.71 -3.27
N LYS A 4 -8.69 19.17 -2.06
CA LYS A 4 -7.86 18.39 -1.11
C LYS A 4 -8.66 17.51 -0.13
N ALA A 5 -9.98 17.68 -0.03
CA ALA A 5 -10.82 16.87 0.86
C ALA A 5 -11.19 15.48 0.27
N TYR A 6 -11.20 15.36 -1.07
CA TYR A 6 -11.60 14.13 -1.75
C TYR A 6 -10.65 12.94 -1.55
N LEU A 7 -9.36 13.21 -1.28
CA LEU A 7 -8.34 12.16 -1.15
C LEU A 7 -8.36 11.42 0.20
N MET A 8 -8.91 12.01 1.27
CA MET A 8 -8.99 11.32 2.56
C MET A 8 -10.20 10.39 2.69
N VAL A 9 -11.29 10.63 1.94
CA VAL A 9 -12.52 9.80 2.01
C VAL A 9 -12.33 8.45 1.34
N LEU A 10 -11.56 8.38 0.24
CA LEU A 10 -11.26 7.14 -0.49
C LEU A 10 -10.53 6.09 0.37
N ALA A 11 -9.71 6.51 1.34
CA ALA A 11 -8.95 5.58 2.19
C ALA A 11 -9.82 4.85 3.24
N LEU A 12 -11.01 5.36 3.56
CA LEU A 12 -11.89 4.80 4.60
C LEU A 12 -12.89 3.77 4.04
N CYS A 13 -13.21 3.82 2.75
CA CYS A 13 -14.06 2.84 2.06
C CYS A 13 -13.25 1.63 1.53
N ALA A 14 -12.12 1.30 2.16
CA ALA A 14 -11.33 0.14 1.75
C ALA A 14 -12.10 -1.14 2.13
N ALA A 15 -12.67 -1.81 1.11
CA ALA A 15 -13.03 -3.21 1.22
C ALA A 15 -11.82 -4.02 1.69
N LEU A 16 -12.06 -5.19 2.30
CA LEU A 16 -10.98 -6.10 2.66
C LEU A 16 -10.16 -6.41 1.40
N ALA A 17 -8.92 -5.92 1.36
CA ALA A 17 -8.06 -6.01 0.19
C ALA A 17 -7.21 -7.28 0.28
N ILE A 18 -7.18 -8.03 -0.82
CA ILE A 18 -6.20 -9.11 -0.99
C ILE A 18 -4.89 -8.44 -1.42
N THR A 19 -4.14 -7.93 -0.45
CA THR A 19 -2.76 -7.52 -0.70
C THR A 19 -1.92 -8.78 -0.76
N ALA A 20 -1.49 -9.14 -1.97
CA ALA A 20 -0.57 -10.24 -2.18
C ALA A 20 0.84 -9.87 -1.66
N CYS A 21 0.99 -9.75 -0.35
CA CYS A 21 2.29 -9.80 0.29
C CYS A 21 2.72 -11.26 0.38
N GLY A 22 3.34 -11.75 -0.69
CA GLY A 22 3.95 -13.07 -0.71
C GLY A 22 5.19 -13.11 0.19
N THR A 23 5.03 -13.42 1.48
CA THR A 23 6.15 -13.98 2.24
C THR A 23 6.10 -15.50 2.15
N SER A 24 6.89 -16.04 1.22
CA SER A 24 7.28 -17.44 1.16
C SER A 24 8.06 -17.80 2.42
N THR A 25 7.39 -18.21 3.48
CA THR A 25 8.01 -18.96 4.57
C THR A 25 7.27 -20.28 4.74
N ASP A 26 7.67 -21.25 3.92
CA ASP A 26 7.46 -22.67 4.20
C ASP A 26 8.29 -23.04 5.44
N GLN A 27 7.67 -23.03 6.62
CA GLN A 27 8.29 -23.59 7.81
C GLN A 27 7.87 -25.05 7.97
N LYS A 28 8.82 -25.94 7.65
CA LYS A 28 8.70 -27.40 7.76
C LYS A 28 8.23 -27.85 9.14
N ASP A 29 7.26 -28.76 9.09
CA ASP A 29 6.92 -29.75 10.11
C ASP A 29 8.17 -30.42 10.69
N ASP A 30 8.34 -30.35 12.01
CA ASP A 30 9.07 -31.37 12.76
C ASP A 30 8.15 -32.01 13.79
N LYS A 31 7.84 -33.28 13.53
CA LYS A 31 6.92 -34.10 14.32
C LYS A 31 7.74 -35.02 15.24
N LYS A 32 7.23 -35.17 16.47
CA LYS A 32 7.17 -36.38 17.33
C LYS A 32 8.12 -36.41 18.57
N PRO A 33 7.80 -37.13 19.69
CA PRO A 33 6.57 -37.86 20.09
C PRO A 33 5.92 -37.46 21.42
N ALA A 34 4.67 -37.95 21.55
CA ALA A 34 3.84 -38.05 22.74
C ALA A 34 4.27 -39.13 23.76
N ALA A 35 3.79 -38.97 25.00
CA ALA A 35 3.39 -40.01 25.97
C ALA A 35 2.44 -39.34 27.00
N GLU A 36 1.13 -39.57 26.95
CA GLU A 36 0.35 -40.54 27.77
C GLU A 36 0.51 -40.38 29.30
N ALA A 37 -0.57 -40.01 30.00
CA ALA A 37 -1.33 -40.90 30.90
C ALA A 37 -2.42 -40.18 31.74
N GLN A 38 -3.64 -40.77 31.67
CA GLN A 38 -4.66 -41.02 32.72
C GLN A 38 -5.25 -39.83 33.53
N ASP A 39 -6.55 -39.53 33.42
CA ASP A 39 -7.74 -40.27 33.90
C ASP A 39 -7.80 -40.43 35.43
N THR A 40 -8.74 -39.71 36.06
CA THR A 40 -9.65 -40.27 37.07
C THR A 40 -10.90 -39.39 37.20
N THR A 41 -12.05 -40.00 36.94
CA THR A 41 -13.39 -39.66 37.44
C THR A 41 -13.46 -39.53 38.96
N ASP A 42 -14.32 -38.65 39.48
CA ASP A 42 -15.22 -39.00 40.58
C ASP A 42 -16.51 -38.18 40.60
N LYS A 43 -17.59 -38.89 40.93
CA LYS A 43 -18.99 -38.48 41.03
C LYS A 43 -19.31 -38.32 42.52
N GLU A 44 -20.02 -37.27 42.92
CA GLU A 44 -20.93 -37.33 44.08
C GLU A 44 -22.21 -36.54 43.80
N ASP A 45 -23.29 -37.06 44.37
CA ASP A 45 -24.72 -36.80 44.15
C ASP A 45 -25.35 -36.16 45.40
N SER A 46 -26.62 -35.74 45.25
CA SER A 46 -27.58 -35.18 46.21
C SER A 46 -27.61 -33.65 46.28
N GLY A 47 -28.74 -32.96 46.19
CA GLY A 47 -30.14 -33.36 46.10
C GLY A 47 -30.97 -32.27 46.79
N SER A 48 -32.01 -31.74 46.12
CA SER A 48 -33.33 -31.40 46.69
C SER A 48 -34.11 -30.47 45.77
N ALA A 49 -35.36 -30.85 45.55
CA ALA A 49 -36.40 -30.13 44.82
C ALA A 49 -36.81 -28.81 45.49
N ASP A 50 -37.28 -27.84 44.70
CA ASP A 50 -38.66 -27.37 44.84
C ASP A 50 -39.16 -26.72 43.54
N SER A 51 -40.46 -26.89 43.35
CA SER A 51 -41.35 -26.56 42.26
C SER A 51 -41.71 -25.08 42.15
N LYS A 52 -41.89 -24.58 40.92
CA LYS A 52 -43.13 -23.88 40.53
C LYS A 52 -43.27 -23.67 39.02
N GLU A 53 -44.42 -24.16 38.59
CA GLU A 53 -45.13 -24.16 37.33
C GLU A 53 -45.71 -22.77 36.98
N SER A 54 -45.65 -22.40 35.70
CA SER A 54 -46.73 -21.67 35.01
C SER A 54 -46.49 -21.66 33.49
N GLU A 55 -47.21 -22.58 32.82
CA GLU A 55 -47.92 -22.50 31.52
C GLU A 55 -47.32 -21.59 30.41
N GLU A 56 -46.77 -22.12 29.31
CA GLU A 56 -47.45 -22.76 28.15
C GLU A 56 -48.53 -21.89 27.47
N THR A 57 -48.23 -21.40 26.28
CA THR A 57 -49.19 -21.40 25.16
C THR A 57 -48.45 -21.51 23.83
N ASP A 58 -48.46 -22.73 23.33
CA ASP A 58 -48.15 -23.21 22.00
C ASP A 58 -49.03 -22.57 20.91
N SER A 59 -48.43 -22.16 19.78
CA SER A 59 -49.02 -22.34 18.44
C SER A 59 -47.99 -22.11 17.33
N ASN A 60 -47.23 -23.17 17.06
CA ASN A 60 -47.13 -23.87 15.78
C ASN A 60 -47.13 -23.08 14.43
N LYS A 61 -46.07 -23.34 13.65
CA LYS A 61 -46.01 -23.47 12.18
C LYS A 61 -46.42 -22.27 11.32
N ASP A 62 -45.40 -21.59 10.81
CA ASP A 62 -45.16 -21.60 9.37
C ASP A 62 -43.67 -21.89 9.12
N SER A 63 -43.42 -23.10 8.65
CA SER A 63 -42.14 -23.55 8.12
C SER A 63 -42.40 -23.88 6.66
N GLU A 64 -42.30 -22.87 5.81
CA GLU A 64 -42.27 -23.00 4.35
C GLU A 64 -41.05 -22.23 3.84
N GLU A 65 -40.12 -23.00 3.27
CA GLU A 65 -39.04 -22.60 2.36
C GLU A 65 -38.17 -21.39 2.74
N ALA A 66 -37.16 -21.64 3.58
CA ALA A 66 -35.91 -20.90 3.48
C ALA A 66 -35.23 -21.28 2.14
N ALA A 67 -35.50 -20.49 1.11
CA ALA A 67 -34.79 -20.55 -0.16
C ALA A 67 -33.42 -19.86 -0.01
N SER A 68 -32.36 -20.66 -0.05
CA SER A 68 -31.04 -20.41 -0.66
C SER A 68 -30.68 -18.96 -1.08
N GLY A 69 -29.66 -18.36 -0.45
CA GLY A 69 -28.66 -17.52 -1.14
C GLY A 69 -28.89 -16.00 -1.34
N ASP A 70 -29.83 -15.36 -0.66
CA ASP A 70 -30.30 -13.98 -0.98
C ASP A 70 -29.80 -12.85 -0.04
N THR A 71 -28.56 -12.92 0.47
CA THR A 71 -27.99 -11.77 1.20
C THR A 71 -27.68 -10.61 0.23
N ARG A 72 -28.46 -9.53 0.30
CA ARG A 72 -28.26 -8.30 -0.49
C ARG A 72 -27.32 -7.33 0.23
N LEU A 73 -26.56 -6.54 -0.54
CA LEU A 73 -25.62 -5.52 -0.05
C LEU A 73 -26.26 -4.15 0.19
N VAL A 74 -27.54 -4.00 -0.12
CA VAL A 74 -28.33 -2.76 -0.02
C VAL A 74 -29.74 -3.10 0.47
N SER A 75 -30.41 -2.15 1.13
CA SER A 75 -31.74 -2.37 1.69
C SER A 75 -32.89 -2.41 0.66
N VAL A 76 -32.58 -2.14 -0.62
CA VAL A 76 -33.56 -2.02 -1.70
C VAL A 76 -33.58 -3.23 -2.63
N ASP A 77 -34.79 -3.69 -2.98
CA ASP A 77 -34.99 -4.82 -3.90
C ASP A 77 -34.68 -4.48 -5.37
N ASP A 78 -35.03 -3.27 -5.81
CA ASP A 78 -34.88 -2.83 -7.20
C ASP A 78 -33.92 -1.65 -7.29
N VAL A 79 -32.63 -1.98 -7.41
CA VAL A 79 -31.53 -1.03 -7.55
C VAL A 79 -31.62 -0.15 -8.80
N SER A 80 -32.33 -0.58 -9.84
CA SER A 80 -32.46 0.20 -11.09
C SER A 80 -33.20 1.53 -10.90
N LYS A 81 -34.00 1.65 -9.82
CA LYS A 81 -34.65 2.89 -9.40
C LYS A 81 -33.68 3.90 -8.77
N TYR A 82 -32.57 3.43 -8.20
CA TYR A 82 -31.62 4.22 -7.40
C TYR A 82 -30.33 4.53 -8.14
N VAL A 83 -29.90 3.68 -9.08
CA VAL A 83 -28.66 3.89 -9.84
C VAL A 83 -28.87 3.58 -11.33
N THR A 84 -28.23 4.38 -12.19
CA THR A 84 -27.94 4.01 -13.58
C THR A 84 -26.50 3.52 -13.62
N ILE A 85 -26.30 2.23 -13.88
CA ILE A 85 -24.97 1.64 -13.96
C ILE A 85 -24.37 1.93 -15.33
N GLY A 86 -23.12 2.40 -15.34
CA GLY A 86 -22.34 2.63 -16.55
C GLY A 86 -22.02 1.34 -17.30
N GLU A 87 -21.33 1.43 -18.44
CA GLU A 87 -20.86 0.25 -19.15
C GLU A 87 -19.82 -0.51 -18.32
N TYR A 88 -20.05 -1.81 -18.10
CA TYR A 88 -19.19 -2.68 -17.27
C TYR A 88 -18.72 -3.96 -18.00
N LYS A 89 -19.08 -4.10 -19.28
CA LYS A 89 -18.65 -5.17 -20.19
C LYS A 89 -18.02 -4.54 -21.41
N GLY A 90 -17.04 -5.21 -22.01
CA GLY A 90 -16.37 -4.72 -23.22
C GLY A 90 -15.45 -3.52 -23.00
N LEU A 91 -15.06 -3.24 -21.75
CA LEU A 91 -14.08 -2.19 -21.45
C LEU A 91 -12.75 -2.51 -22.13
N THR A 92 -12.08 -1.49 -22.67
CA THR A 92 -10.69 -1.61 -23.13
C THR A 92 -9.78 -1.06 -22.03
N LEU A 93 -8.90 -1.90 -21.51
CA LEU A 93 -8.04 -1.58 -20.37
C LEU A 93 -6.58 -1.87 -20.71
N ASP A 94 -5.68 -1.07 -20.16
CA ASP A 94 -4.24 -1.26 -20.32
C ASP A 94 -3.65 -1.88 -19.06
N ASN A 95 -3.00 -3.04 -19.19
CA ASN A 95 -2.19 -3.62 -18.13
C ASN A 95 -0.73 -3.26 -18.38
N THR A 96 -0.21 -2.26 -17.66
CA THR A 96 1.18 -1.82 -17.83
C THR A 96 2.05 -2.38 -16.71
N VAL A 97 2.91 -3.35 -17.05
CA VAL A 97 3.90 -3.94 -16.14
C VAL A 97 5.18 -3.13 -16.17
N GLU A 98 5.72 -2.78 -15.01
CA GLU A 98 7.00 -2.10 -14.93
C GLU A 98 8.15 -3.03 -15.31
N ALA A 99 9.04 -2.56 -16.19
CA ALA A 99 10.24 -3.32 -16.55
C ALA A 99 11.25 -3.32 -15.41
N VAL A 100 11.65 -4.51 -14.95
CA VAL A 100 12.69 -4.66 -13.92
C VAL A 100 14.07 -4.42 -14.52
N THR A 101 14.77 -3.38 -14.06
CA THR A 101 16.14 -3.06 -14.49
C THR A 101 17.19 -3.75 -13.61
N ASP A 102 18.43 -3.84 -14.09
CA ASP A 102 19.54 -4.35 -13.28
C ASP A 102 19.79 -3.48 -12.03
N ASP A 103 19.58 -2.16 -12.13
CA ASP A 103 19.72 -1.24 -11.00
C ASP A 103 18.68 -1.51 -9.89
N MET A 104 17.46 -1.92 -10.25
CA MET A 104 16.45 -2.33 -9.26
C MET A 104 16.86 -3.62 -8.53
N VAL A 105 17.43 -4.58 -9.26
CA VAL A 105 17.95 -5.84 -8.69
C VAL A 105 19.11 -5.54 -7.73
N ASP A 106 20.09 -4.75 -8.18
CA ASP A 106 21.24 -4.38 -7.36
C ASP A 106 20.83 -3.53 -6.16
N GLY A 107 19.84 -2.65 -6.32
CA GLY A 107 19.22 -1.88 -5.24
C GLY A 107 18.58 -2.77 -4.17
N ARG A 108 17.77 -3.75 -4.59
CA ARG A 108 17.14 -4.72 -3.66
C ARG A 108 18.18 -5.54 -2.91
N ILE A 109 19.20 -6.04 -3.61
CA ILE A 109 20.28 -6.79 -2.95
C ILE A 109 21.04 -5.92 -1.95
N LYS A 110 21.31 -4.65 -2.30
CA LYS A 110 21.94 -3.71 -1.37
C LYS A 110 21.11 -3.51 -0.11
N GLU A 111 19.79 -3.40 -0.23
CA GLU A 111 18.88 -3.31 0.92
C GLU A 111 18.94 -4.58 1.79
N GLU A 112 18.91 -5.77 1.17
CA GLU A 112 19.00 -7.03 1.91
C GLU A 112 20.33 -7.17 2.65
N LEU A 113 21.44 -6.75 2.05
CA LEU A 113 22.76 -6.74 2.72
C LEU A 113 22.79 -5.73 3.88
N GLN A 114 22.19 -4.54 3.72
CA GLN A 114 22.09 -3.56 4.79
C GLN A 114 21.28 -4.09 5.98
N ASN A 115 20.20 -4.83 5.73
CA ASN A 115 19.41 -5.51 6.76
C ASN A 115 20.18 -6.63 7.50
N LYS A 116 21.32 -7.06 6.94
CA LYS A 116 22.25 -8.03 7.55
C LYS A 116 23.57 -7.38 8.00
N ALA A 117 23.62 -6.06 8.16
CA ALA A 117 24.82 -5.37 8.60
C ALA A 117 25.25 -5.82 10.01
N GLU A 118 26.54 -6.11 10.18
CA GLU A 118 27.13 -6.56 11.43
C GLU A 118 27.96 -5.45 12.09
N GLU A 119 28.00 -5.42 13.44
CA GLU A 119 28.81 -4.43 14.15
C GLU A 119 30.30 -4.61 13.85
N VAL A 120 30.96 -3.52 13.46
CA VAL A 120 32.39 -3.49 13.22
C VAL A 120 33.12 -3.05 14.48
N THR A 121 33.95 -3.95 15.03
CA THR A 121 34.72 -3.70 16.25
C THR A 121 36.10 -3.08 16.00
N GLU A 122 36.67 -3.34 14.82
CA GLU A 122 37.97 -2.84 14.40
C GLU A 122 37.88 -2.20 13.01
N GLY A 123 38.38 -0.97 12.89
CA GLY A 123 38.38 -0.23 11.63
C GLY A 123 37.90 1.20 11.80
N SER A 124 37.56 1.82 10.67
CA SER A 124 36.99 3.15 10.62
C SER A 124 35.74 3.16 9.74
N VAL A 125 34.86 4.14 10.00
CA VAL A 125 33.64 4.36 9.22
C VAL A 125 33.95 4.58 7.74
N GLN A 126 33.13 4.00 6.88
CA GLN A 126 33.13 4.13 5.44
C GLN A 126 31.75 4.56 4.94
N ASN A 127 31.70 4.99 3.68
CA ASN A 127 30.43 5.25 3.01
C ASN A 127 29.57 3.97 2.97
N GLY A 128 28.29 4.08 3.29
CA GLY A 128 27.35 2.96 3.39
C GLY A 128 27.31 2.25 4.74
N ASP A 129 28.14 2.62 5.72
CA ASP A 129 28.02 2.12 7.09
C ASP A 129 26.81 2.74 7.80
N VAL A 130 26.19 1.97 8.69
CA VAL A 130 25.17 2.48 9.62
C VAL A 130 25.87 2.82 10.93
N VAL A 131 26.04 4.10 11.21
CA VAL A 131 26.68 4.60 12.43
C VAL A 131 25.65 4.87 13.52
N THR A 132 26.03 4.62 14.76
CA THR A 132 25.33 5.11 15.95
C THR A 132 26.15 6.26 16.53
N ILE A 133 25.60 7.47 16.55
CA ILE A 133 26.32 8.68 16.96
C ILE A 133 25.58 9.43 18.07
N ASN A 134 26.35 10.14 18.88
CA ASN A 134 25.83 11.26 19.67
C ASN A 134 26.35 12.54 19.04
N TYR A 135 25.51 13.56 18.89
CA TYR A 135 25.98 14.85 18.40
C TYR A 135 25.33 16.00 19.15
N VAL A 136 26.08 17.10 19.23
CA VAL A 136 25.62 18.38 19.78
C VAL A 136 26.01 19.46 18.78
N GLY A 137 25.01 20.08 18.16
CA GLY A 137 25.14 21.23 17.27
C GLY A 137 25.12 22.52 18.06
N THR A 138 26.04 23.42 17.74
CA THR A 138 26.15 24.74 18.37
C THR A 138 26.31 25.83 17.31
N LYS A 139 25.68 26.97 17.55
CA LYS A 139 25.86 28.22 16.79
C LYS A 139 26.44 29.25 17.74
N ASP A 140 27.57 29.86 17.39
CA ASP A 140 28.29 30.82 18.25
C ASP A 140 28.57 30.27 19.67
N GLY A 141 28.79 28.95 19.79
CA GLY A 141 29.02 28.26 21.06
C GLY A 141 27.78 27.96 21.91
N VAL A 142 26.57 28.30 21.42
CA VAL A 142 25.29 28.00 22.08
C VAL A 142 24.58 26.87 21.34
N ALA A 143 24.11 25.86 22.07
CA ALA A 143 23.34 24.76 21.48
C ALA A 143 21.98 25.27 20.95
N PHE A 144 21.58 24.80 19.78
CA PHE A 144 20.29 25.14 19.19
C PHE A 144 19.31 23.96 19.24
N ASP A 145 18.02 24.27 19.19
CA ASP A 145 16.96 23.26 19.26
C ASP A 145 16.96 22.36 18.02
N GLY A 146 16.69 21.06 18.22
CA GLY A 146 16.84 20.04 17.16
C GLY A 146 18.29 19.72 16.76
N GLY A 147 19.29 20.40 17.32
CA GLY A 147 20.72 20.19 17.02
C GLY A 147 21.40 19.10 17.84
N THR A 148 20.71 18.41 18.75
CA THR A 148 21.32 17.44 19.66
C THR A 148 20.55 16.13 19.67
N ALA A 149 21.26 15.02 19.53
CA ALA A 149 20.71 13.68 19.69
C ALA A 149 21.72 12.72 20.34
N ASN A 150 21.19 11.69 21.00
CA ASN A 150 21.96 10.59 21.57
C ASN A 150 21.51 9.27 20.94
N ASN A 151 22.48 8.40 20.66
CA ASN A 151 22.31 7.09 20.01
C ASN A 151 21.49 7.18 18.71
N TYR A 152 21.74 8.24 17.93
CA TYR A 152 21.09 8.41 16.64
C TYR A 152 21.71 7.47 15.62
N GLU A 153 20.90 6.67 14.94
CA GLU A 153 21.35 5.82 13.84
C GLU A 153 21.31 6.60 12.52
N LEU A 154 22.43 6.63 11.81
CA LEU A 154 22.59 7.34 10.53
C LEU A 154 23.30 6.42 9.54
N THR A 155 22.76 6.30 8.33
CA THR A 155 23.48 5.65 7.23
C THR A 155 24.36 6.69 6.54
N ILE A 156 25.67 6.42 6.45
CA ILE A 156 26.61 7.32 5.79
C ILE A 156 26.43 7.24 4.26
N GLY A 157 26.29 8.39 3.62
CA GLY A 157 25.92 8.55 2.21
C GLY A 157 24.41 8.62 1.98
N SER A 158 23.60 8.81 3.03
CA SER A 158 22.14 8.92 2.90
C SER A 158 21.68 10.31 2.44
N GLY A 159 22.49 11.35 2.67
CA GLY A 159 22.13 12.74 2.37
C GLY A 159 21.01 13.29 3.25
N THR A 160 20.77 12.68 4.41
CA THR A 160 19.70 13.11 5.33
C THR A 160 20.16 14.26 6.22
N PHE A 161 21.47 14.44 6.39
CA PHE A 161 22.07 15.55 7.12
C PHE A 161 22.57 16.65 6.18
N ILE A 162 22.91 17.81 6.75
CA ILE A 162 23.52 18.91 5.99
C ILE A 162 24.84 18.46 5.35
N ASP A 163 25.13 19.06 4.19
CA ASP A 163 26.33 18.74 3.42
C ASP A 163 27.61 18.83 4.28
N GLY A 164 28.53 17.89 4.07
CA GLY A 164 29.76 17.73 4.85
C GLY A 164 29.61 17.07 6.23
N PHE A 165 28.39 16.89 6.76
CA PHE A 165 28.21 16.20 8.05
C PHE A 165 28.63 14.73 7.97
N GLU A 166 28.08 14.00 7.01
CA GLU A 166 28.34 12.57 6.83
C GLU A 166 29.79 12.31 6.42
N ASP A 167 30.35 13.14 5.54
CA ASP A 167 31.76 13.08 5.13
C ASP A 167 32.72 13.29 6.30
N GLY A 168 32.38 14.16 7.25
CA GLY A 168 33.18 14.40 8.44
C GLY A 168 33.29 13.17 9.38
N ILE A 169 32.29 12.28 9.32
CA ILE A 169 32.24 11.05 10.11
C ILE A 169 33.07 9.93 9.45
N ILE A 170 33.23 9.95 8.13
CA ILE A 170 34.08 8.99 7.43
C ILE A 170 35.49 8.99 8.03
N GLY A 171 36.03 7.78 8.23
CA GLY A 171 37.33 7.59 8.86
C GLY A 171 37.34 7.66 10.39
N MET A 172 36.23 8.03 11.06
CA MET A 172 36.14 7.96 12.52
C MET A 172 36.24 6.51 13.02
N LYS A 173 36.89 6.33 14.17
CA LYS A 173 36.93 5.05 14.90
C LYS A 173 35.94 5.04 16.06
N LYS A 174 35.52 3.85 16.48
CA LYS A 174 34.62 3.68 17.63
C LYS A 174 35.16 4.43 18.87
N GLY A 175 34.30 5.25 19.48
CA GLY A 175 34.63 6.10 20.63
C GLY A 175 35.30 7.44 20.28
N GLU A 176 35.60 7.71 19.02
CA GLU A 176 36.20 8.97 18.59
C GLU A 176 35.17 10.11 18.64
N THR A 177 35.64 11.29 19.03
CA THR A 177 34.87 12.54 18.98
C THR A 177 35.56 13.53 18.04
N LYS A 178 34.79 14.10 17.12
CA LYS A 178 35.23 15.18 16.22
C LYS A 178 34.31 16.39 16.33
N ASN A 179 34.86 17.57 16.04
CA ASN A 179 34.06 18.76 15.75
C ASN A 179 34.01 18.92 14.23
N LEU A 180 32.81 19.10 13.70
CA LEU A 180 32.56 19.35 12.29
C LEU A 180 32.09 20.80 12.15
N ASP A 181 32.90 21.62 11.51
CA ASP A 181 32.57 23.00 11.16
C ASP A 181 31.78 22.99 9.84
N LEU A 182 30.49 23.30 9.90
CA LEU A 182 29.54 23.15 8.80
C LEU A 182 28.75 24.44 8.59
N THR A 183 28.10 24.56 7.44
CA THR A 183 27.21 25.69 7.14
C THR A 183 25.86 25.15 6.70
N PHE A 184 24.78 25.64 7.31
CA PHE A 184 23.45 25.30 6.85
C PHE A 184 23.18 25.91 5.47
N PRO A 185 22.42 25.22 4.60
CA PRO A 185 21.97 25.79 3.33
C PRO A 185 21.22 27.12 3.53
N LYS A 186 21.24 28.00 2.52
CA LYS A 186 20.54 29.30 2.61
C LYS A 186 19.02 29.15 2.61
N GLU A 187 18.54 28.06 2.04
CA GLU A 187 17.14 27.66 1.88
C GLU A 187 16.65 26.76 3.02
N TYR A 188 17.38 26.68 4.13
CA TYR A 188 16.95 25.90 5.29
C TYR A 188 15.68 26.47 5.93
N SER A 189 14.78 25.61 6.38
CA SER A 189 13.44 25.99 6.86
C SER A 189 13.44 26.85 8.12
N SER A 190 14.49 26.74 8.94
CA SER A 190 14.71 27.62 10.09
C SER A 190 15.45 28.88 9.65
N GLU A 191 14.75 30.03 9.69
CA GLU A 191 15.34 31.35 9.40
C GLU A 191 16.56 31.67 10.28
N GLU A 192 16.59 31.15 11.51
CA GLU A 192 17.69 31.38 12.45
C GLU A 192 18.95 30.57 12.13
N LEU A 193 18.82 29.46 11.39
CA LEU A 193 19.91 28.56 11.01
C LEU A 193 20.30 28.70 9.54
N ALA A 194 19.41 29.17 8.68
CA ALA A 194 19.66 29.34 7.25
C ALA A 194 20.94 30.15 6.97
N GLY A 195 21.86 29.55 6.21
CA GLY A 195 23.15 30.14 5.84
C GLY A 195 24.13 30.35 6.99
N GLN A 196 23.86 29.83 8.19
CA GLN A 196 24.70 30.05 9.36
C GLN A 196 25.78 28.99 9.49
N GLU A 197 26.96 29.43 9.92
CA GLU A 197 28.05 28.55 10.34
C GLU A 197 27.74 27.96 11.72
N VAL A 198 27.95 26.65 11.85
CA VAL A 198 27.68 25.88 13.07
C VAL A 198 28.77 24.85 13.28
N VAL A 199 28.92 24.44 14.54
CA VAL A 199 29.85 23.37 14.91
C VAL A 199 29.06 22.22 15.49
N PHE A 200 29.21 21.04 14.88
CA PHE A 200 28.68 19.79 15.41
C PHE A 200 29.78 19.00 16.08
N LYS A 201 29.66 18.82 17.41
CA LYS A 201 30.50 17.87 18.14
C LYS A 201 29.88 16.49 18.04
N VAL A 202 30.46 15.62 17.22
CA VAL A 202 29.97 14.26 16.95
C VAL A 202 30.86 13.24 17.65
N THR A 203 30.25 12.28 18.35
CA THR A 203 30.93 11.14 18.97
C THR A 203 30.38 9.85 18.38
N LEU A 204 31.27 9.02 17.83
CA LEU A 204 30.91 7.74 17.25
C LEU A 204 30.81 6.66 18.35
N GLN A 205 29.63 6.08 18.52
CA GLN A 205 29.39 5.06 19.55
C GLN A 205 29.67 3.65 19.03
N SER A 206 29.18 3.35 17.83
CA SER A 206 29.34 2.08 17.13
C SER A 206 29.03 2.28 15.66
N PHE A 207 29.40 1.33 14.82
CA PHE A 207 28.93 1.29 13.44
C PHE A 207 28.78 -0.15 12.97
N LYS A 208 27.84 -0.37 12.07
CA LYS A 208 27.58 -1.64 11.42
C LYS A 208 27.92 -1.51 9.94
N ARG A 209 28.39 -2.60 9.35
CA ARG A 209 28.71 -2.67 7.92
C ARG A 209 27.98 -3.82 7.27
N ALA A 210 27.34 -3.53 6.15
CA ALA A 210 26.74 -4.55 5.30
C ALA A 210 27.84 -5.52 4.82
N PRO A 211 27.58 -6.84 4.81
CA PRO A 211 28.51 -7.80 4.24
C PRO A 211 28.67 -7.58 2.73
N GLU A 212 29.80 -8.01 2.18
CA GLU A 212 29.99 -8.04 0.73
C GLU A 212 29.19 -9.19 0.11
N LEU A 213 28.55 -8.91 -1.02
CA LEU A 213 27.88 -9.92 -1.81
C LEU A 213 28.92 -10.86 -2.43
N THR A 214 28.92 -12.11 -1.99
CA THR A 214 29.81 -13.17 -2.48
C THR A 214 29.06 -14.49 -2.55
N ASP A 215 29.54 -15.45 -3.34
CA ASP A 215 28.94 -16.79 -3.39
C ASP A 215 28.87 -17.46 -2.02
N ILE A 216 29.87 -17.20 -1.17
CA ILE A 216 29.92 -17.70 0.22
C ILE A 216 28.80 -17.08 1.05
N TRP A 217 28.57 -15.78 0.91
CA TRP A 217 27.49 -15.10 1.60
C TRP A 217 26.13 -15.62 1.13
N VAL A 218 25.93 -15.75 -0.19
CA VAL A 218 24.68 -16.25 -0.78
C VAL A 218 24.38 -17.65 -0.29
N ALA A 219 25.32 -18.59 -0.40
CA ALA A 219 25.14 -19.97 0.03
C ALA A 219 24.90 -20.13 1.54
N LYS A 220 25.27 -19.13 2.35
CA LYS A 220 25.05 -19.14 3.81
C LYS A 220 23.71 -18.53 4.20
N ASN A 221 23.18 -17.58 3.43
CA ASN A 221 22.05 -16.74 3.84
C ASN A 221 20.80 -16.92 2.98
N THR A 222 20.88 -17.67 1.88
CA THR A 222 19.81 -17.88 0.90
C THR A 222 19.77 -19.34 0.45
N ASP A 223 18.74 -19.73 -0.29
CA ASP A 223 18.67 -21.05 -0.93
C ASP A 223 19.46 -21.11 -2.26
N CYS A 224 20.02 -19.98 -2.70
CA CYS A 224 20.87 -19.88 -3.88
C CYS A 224 22.30 -20.36 -3.63
N LYS A 225 23.00 -20.72 -4.70
CA LYS A 225 24.37 -21.25 -4.65
C LYS A 225 25.44 -20.24 -5.05
N SER A 226 25.06 -19.23 -5.81
CA SER A 226 25.96 -18.23 -6.38
C SER A 226 25.28 -16.86 -6.45
N VAL A 227 26.09 -15.81 -6.55
CA VAL A 227 25.60 -14.43 -6.74
C VAL A 227 24.72 -14.32 -7.98
N ASP A 228 25.06 -15.00 -9.07
CA ASP A 228 24.28 -14.97 -10.30
C ASP A 228 22.90 -15.63 -10.13
N ASP A 229 22.83 -16.74 -9.38
CA ASP A 229 21.55 -17.39 -9.09
C ASP A 229 20.67 -16.48 -8.23
N TYR A 230 21.26 -15.86 -7.21
CA TYR A 230 20.53 -14.96 -6.32
C TYR A 230 20.05 -13.69 -7.02
N LYS A 231 20.86 -13.10 -7.91
CA LYS A 231 20.41 -11.97 -8.77
C LYS A 231 19.21 -12.35 -9.63
N LYS A 232 19.18 -13.58 -10.18
CA LYS A 232 18.03 -14.07 -10.97
C LYS A 232 16.80 -14.31 -10.11
N GLU A 233 16.97 -14.84 -8.90
CA GLU A 233 15.88 -15.01 -7.94
C GLU A 233 15.27 -13.65 -7.59
N ILE A 234 16.09 -12.67 -7.20
CA ILE A 234 15.65 -11.31 -6.90
C ILE A 234 14.96 -10.67 -8.10
N ARG A 235 15.50 -10.82 -9.31
CA ARG A 235 14.85 -10.35 -10.54
C ARG A 235 13.47 -10.97 -10.73
N THR A 236 13.35 -12.28 -10.56
CA THR A 236 12.07 -12.99 -10.69
C THR A 236 11.06 -12.48 -9.66
N THR A 237 11.50 -12.29 -8.41
CA THR A 237 10.66 -11.70 -7.35
C THR A 237 10.18 -10.30 -7.72
N LEU A 238 11.06 -9.44 -8.21
CA LEU A 238 10.69 -8.08 -8.65
C LEU A 238 9.73 -8.11 -9.85
N GLU A 239 9.90 -9.05 -10.79
CA GLU A 239 9.02 -9.21 -11.94
C GLU A 239 7.62 -9.68 -11.52
N ASP A 240 7.54 -10.61 -10.55
CA ASP A 240 6.29 -11.06 -9.96
C ASP A 240 5.59 -9.95 -9.14
N GLU A 241 6.36 -9.16 -8.37
CA GLU A 241 5.87 -7.97 -7.67
C GLU A 241 5.31 -6.92 -8.66
N ALA A 242 6.05 -6.62 -9.73
CA ALA A 242 5.63 -5.67 -10.77
C ALA A 242 4.36 -6.13 -11.49
N LYS A 243 4.27 -7.43 -11.81
CA LYS A 243 3.07 -8.01 -12.42
C LYS A 243 1.86 -7.95 -11.47
N THR A 244 2.07 -8.28 -10.20
CA THR A 244 1.01 -8.21 -9.18
C THR A 244 0.53 -6.78 -8.99
N SER A 245 1.45 -5.81 -8.93
CA SER A 245 1.13 -4.38 -8.87
C SER A 245 0.30 -3.94 -10.07
N ALA A 246 0.73 -4.28 -11.28
CA ALA A 246 0.01 -3.96 -12.52
C ALA A 246 -1.40 -4.56 -12.53
N GLN A 247 -1.57 -5.82 -12.10
CA GLN A 247 -2.87 -6.47 -11.98
C GLN A 247 -3.80 -5.76 -10.98
N ASN A 248 -3.27 -5.30 -9.85
CA ASN A 248 -4.04 -4.52 -8.87
C ASN A 248 -4.47 -3.17 -9.45
N THR A 249 -3.56 -2.47 -10.14
CA THR A 249 -3.89 -1.21 -10.84
C THR A 249 -4.92 -1.43 -11.94
N LEU A 250 -4.82 -2.53 -12.70
CA LEU A 250 -5.79 -2.90 -13.73
C LEU A 250 -7.19 -3.10 -13.13
N ARG A 251 -7.29 -3.87 -12.03
CA ARG A 251 -8.53 -4.10 -11.28
C ARG A 251 -9.14 -2.80 -10.78
N GLU A 252 -8.33 -1.96 -10.13
CA GLU A 252 -8.76 -0.64 -9.65
C GLU A 252 -9.24 0.25 -10.81
N THR A 253 -8.53 0.25 -11.94
CA THR A 253 -8.89 1.02 -13.13
C THR A 253 -10.22 0.54 -13.72
N ALA A 254 -10.43 -0.78 -13.78
CA ALA A 254 -11.67 -1.39 -14.24
C ALA A 254 -12.86 -0.94 -13.37
N TRP A 255 -12.74 -1.09 -12.05
CA TRP A 255 -13.76 -0.66 -11.10
C TRP A 255 -14.04 0.84 -11.19
N ASN A 256 -13.00 1.68 -11.15
CA ASN A 256 -13.13 3.12 -11.20
C ASN A 256 -13.77 3.62 -12.51
N THR A 257 -13.52 2.93 -13.63
CA THR A 257 -14.17 3.21 -14.91
C THR A 257 -15.69 3.03 -14.80
N VAL A 258 -16.14 1.89 -14.25
CA VAL A 258 -17.58 1.62 -14.03
C VAL A 258 -18.18 2.57 -13.01
N LEU A 259 -17.51 2.78 -11.88
CA LEU A 259 -17.95 3.66 -10.80
C LEU A 259 -18.15 5.10 -11.28
N SER A 260 -17.23 5.61 -12.10
CA SER A 260 -17.28 6.96 -12.65
C SER A 260 -18.34 7.12 -13.74
N ALA A 261 -18.57 6.08 -14.55
CA ALA A 261 -19.61 6.05 -15.57
C ALA A 261 -21.03 5.85 -15.00
N SER A 262 -21.14 5.47 -13.72
CA SER A 262 -22.42 5.22 -13.05
C SER A 262 -22.95 6.47 -12.34
N GLU A 263 -24.27 6.69 -12.44
CA GLU A 263 -24.98 7.84 -11.87
C GLU A 263 -26.00 7.38 -10.82
N VAL A 264 -25.88 7.90 -9.60
CA VAL A 264 -26.89 7.68 -8.54
C VAL A 264 -28.04 8.66 -8.75
N LYS A 265 -29.25 8.13 -8.86
CA LYS A 265 -30.50 8.89 -8.98
C LYS A 265 -31.00 9.34 -7.61
N GLU A 266 -30.94 8.43 -6.65
CA GLU A 266 -31.37 8.63 -5.27
C GLU A 266 -30.60 7.67 -4.37
N TYR A 267 -30.30 8.10 -3.14
CA TYR A 267 -29.68 7.24 -2.14
C TYR A 267 -30.74 6.68 -1.19
N PRO A 268 -30.82 5.35 -0.98
CA PRO A 268 -31.63 4.76 0.08
C PRO A 268 -31.21 5.33 1.44
N GLN A 269 -32.16 5.94 2.17
CA GLN A 269 -31.85 6.60 3.44
C GLN A 269 -31.37 5.63 4.52
N GLU A 270 -31.91 4.42 4.55
CA GLU A 270 -31.49 3.37 5.48
C GLU A 270 -30.03 2.97 5.28
N ASP A 271 -29.60 2.78 4.03
CA ASP A 271 -28.21 2.45 3.71
C ASP A 271 -27.28 3.62 4.07
N LEU A 272 -27.71 4.88 3.82
CA LEU A 272 -26.93 6.07 4.20
C LEU A 272 -26.76 6.20 5.71
N ASP A 273 -27.85 6.05 6.48
CA ASP A 273 -27.83 6.18 7.93
C ASP A 273 -27.01 5.04 8.57
N THR A 274 -27.09 3.84 8.01
CA THR A 274 -26.26 2.70 8.39
C THR A 274 -24.79 3.01 8.15
N ALA A 275 -24.41 3.45 6.95
CA ALA A 275 -23.02 3.78 6.62
C ALA A 275 -22.45 4.92 7.48
N LYS A 276 -23.24 5.95 7.79
CA LYS A 276 -22.83 7.01 8.74
C LYS A 276 -22.61 6.48 10.16
N THR A 277 -23.48 5.56 10.61
CA THR A 277 -23.37 4.93 11.92
C THR A 277 -22.12 4.06 12.02
N GLU A 278 -21.80 3.31 10.97
CA GLU A 278 -20.59 2.51 10.87
C GLU A 278 -19.33 3.39 10.88
N PHE A 279 -19.31 4.46 10.08
CA PHE A 279 -18.23 5.44 10.06
C PHE A 279 -17.98 6.02 11.45
N ARG A 280 -19.06 6.48 12.11
CA ARG A 280 -18.96 7.02 13.47
C ARG A 280 -18.44 5.96 14.45
N SER A 281 -18.96 4.74 14.40
CA SER A 281 -18.56 3.64 15.28
C SER A 281 -17.08 3.28 15.11
N LEU A 282 -16.57 3.29 13.88
CA LEU A 282 -15.15 3.07 13.58
C LEU A 282 -14.28 4.12 14.28
N TYR A 283 -14.61 5.40 14.13
CA TYR A 283 -13.86 6.49 14.76
C TYR A 283 -14.01 6.52 16.28
N GLU A 284 -15.17 6.16 16.81
CA GLU A 284 -15.35 5.97 18.26
C GLU A 284 -14.46 4.85 18.80
N ASN A 285 -14.27 3.76 18.04
CA ASN A 285 -13.36 2.69 18.43
C ASN A 285 -11.89 3.12 18.37
N TYR A 286 -11.49 3.96 17.40
CA TYR A 286 -10.15 4.54 17.40
C TYR A 286 -9.94 5.52 18.56
N ALA A 287 -10.93 6.36 18.84
CA ALA A 287 -10.88 7.27 19.98
C ALA A 287 -10.72 6.51 21.31
N LYS A 288 -11.49 5.44 21.51
CA LYS A 288 -11.39 4.56 22.69
C LYS A 288 -10.02 3.92 22.85
N GLN A 289 -9.37 3.51 21.76
CA GLN A 289 -8.00 2.96 21.81
C GLN A 289 -6.96 3.99 22.28
N GLY A 290 -7.23 5.29 22.05
CA GLY A 290 -6.45 6.39 22.58
C GLY A 290 -6.91 6.90 23.95
N ASP A 291 -7.87 6.23 24.62
CA ASP A 291 -8.53 6.71 25.85
C ASP A 291 -9.19 8.10 25.70
N MET A 292 -9.69 8.42 24.50
CA MET A 292 -10.32 9.69 24.15
C MET A 292 -11.81 9.54 23.85
N THR A 293 -12.55 10.63 23.98
CA THR A 293 -13.87 10.75 23.36
C THR A 293 -13.72 10.96 21.85
N LEU A 294 -14.77 10.70 21.07
CA LEU A 294 -14.76 10.98 19.63
C LEU A 294 -14.44 12.45 19.37
N GLU A 295 -15.09 13.35 20.11
CA GLU A 295 -14.91 14.80 19.97
C GLU A 295 -13.46 15.22 20.26
N ASP A 296 -12.84 14.66 21.31
CA ASP A 296 -11.44 14.94 21.61
C ASP A 296 -10.51 14.38 20.53
N PHE A 297 -10.80 13.18 20.01
CA PHE A 297 -10.01 12.53 18.96
C PHE A 297 -10.05 13.32 17.65
N VAL A 298 -11.24 13.74 17.23
CA VAL A 298 -11.49 14.61 16.07
C VAL A 298 -10.75 15.94 16.25
N LYS A 299 -10.88 16.57 17.42
CA LYS A 299 -10.19 17.82 17.72
C LYS A 299 -8.66 17.68 17.73
N ALA A 300 -8.12 16.57 18.22
CA ALA A 300 -6.68 16.31 18.23
C ALA A 300 -6.09 16.16 16.83
N GLN A 301 -6.91 15.73 15.86
CA GLN A 301 -6.56 15.71 14.43
C GLN A 301 -6.69 17.09 13.75
N GLY A 302 -7.14 18.11 14.49
CA GLY A 302 -7.30 19.47 13.97
C GLY A 302 -8.52 19.67 13.07
N ILE A 303 -9.49 18.74 13.10
CA ILE A 303 -10.76 18.85 12.37
C ILE A 303 -11.90 19.27 13.32
N SER A 304 -12.91 19.95 12.78
CA SER A 304 -14.11 20.28 13.54
C SER A 304 -15.11 19.13 13.52
N MET A 305 -16.05 19.11 14.47
CA MET A 305 -17.11 18.10 14.47
C MET A 305 -18.04 18.25 13.27
N ASP A 306 -18.28 19.48 12.80
CA ASP A 306 -19.07 19.73 11.59
C ASP A 306 -18.37 19.16 10.35
N ASP A 307 -17.04 19.34 10.23
CA ASP A 307 -16.25 18.74 9.14
C ASP A 307 -16.24 17.21 9.23
N PHE A 308 -16.20 16.64 10.44
CA PHE A 308 -16.30 15.19 10.66
C PHE A 308 -17.63 14.62 10.18
N GLU A 309 -18.76 15.29 10.49
CA GLU A 309 -20.07 14.88 10.01
C GLU A 309 -20.21 15.05 8.48
N GLU A 310 -19.58 16.07 7.89
CA GLU A 310 -19.49 16.20 6.41
C GLU A 310 -18.70 15.03 5.80
N GLN A 311 -17.56 14.65 6.39
CA GLN A 311 -16.78 13.48 5.96
C GLN A 311 -17.57 12.18 6.10
N SER A 312 -18.29 12.00 7.20
CA SER A 312 -19.20 10.86 7.41
C SER A 312 -20.27 10.79 6.33
N GLY A 313 -20.86 11.93 5.96
CA GLY A 313 -21.81 12.03 4.86
C GLY A 313 -21.22 11.64 3.50
N GLN A 314 -20.04 12.16 3.17
CA GLN A 314 -19.34 11.83 1.91
C GLN A 314 -18.93 10.35 1.85
N TYR A 315 -18.46 9.79 2.97
CA TYR A 315 -18.19 8.35 3.10
C TYR A 315 -19.44 7.52 2.83
N ALA A 316 -20.57 7.87 3.46
CA ALA A 316 -21.81 7.15 3.31
C ALA A 316 -22.33 7.20 1.87
N GLU A 317 -22.32 8.36 1.22
CA GLU A 317 -22.70 8.48 -0.19
C GLU A 317 -21.82 7.61 -1.09
N PHE A 318 -20.50 7.62 -0.89
CA PHE A 318 -19.58 6.80 -1.68
C PHE A 318 -19.83 5.30 -1.47
N LYS A 319 -19.93 4.87 -0.20
CA LYS A 319 -20.17 3.47 0.17
C LYS A 319 -21.48 2.96 -0.42
N VAL A 320 -22.57 3.72 -0.25
CA VAL A 320 -23.89 3.33 -0.77
C VAL A 320 -23.89 3.32 -2.31
N LYS A 321 -23.22 4.28 -2.96
CA LYS A 321 -23.04 4.26 -4.42
C LYS A 321 -22.37 2.97 -4.88
N GLN A 322 -21.26 2.58 -4.23
CA GLN A 322 -20.55 1.35 -4.53
C GLN A 322 -21.46 0.13 -4.35
N ASN A 323 -22.11 -0.01 -3.20
CA ASN A 323 -22.98 -1.16 -2.92
C ASN A 323 -24.15 -1.26 -3.91
N LEU A 324 -24.75 -0.13 -4.31
CA LEU A 324 -25.80 -0.10 -5.34
C LEU A 324 -25.30 -0.60 -6.70
N ILE A 325 -24.09 -0.22 -7.11
CA ILE A 325 -23.49 -0.66 -8.38
C ILE A 325 -23.14 -2.14 -8.31
N VAL A 326 -22.48 -2.58 -7.23
CA VAL A 326 -22.12 -3.99 -7.02
C VAL A 326 -23.38 -4.85 -7.02
N GLN A 327 -24.38 -4.52 -6.21
CA GLN A 327 -25.63 -5.26 -6.16
C GLN A 327 -26.33 -5.28 -7.53
N GLY A 328 -26.36 -4.15 -8.25
CA GLY A 328 -27.04 -4.12 -9.55
C GLY A 328 -26.33 -4.91 -10.65
N ILE A 329 -24.99 -5.02 -10.63
CA ILE A 329 -24.28 -5.94 -11.51
C ILE A 329 -24.53 -7.39 -11.09
N MET A 330 -24.51 -7.69 -9.80
CA MET A 330 -24.83 -9.03 -9.30
C MET A 330 -26.24 -9.46 -9.69
N ASP A 331 -27.25 -8.59 -9.53
CA ASP A 331 -28.64 -8.82 -9.92
C ASP A 331 -28.77 -9.04 -11.44
N ALA A 332 -28.13 -8.19 -12.25
CA ALA A 332 -28.20 -8.27 -13.72
C ALA A 332 -27.57 -9.56 -14.27
N GLU A 333 -26.53 -10.05 -13.60
CA GLU A 333 -25.72 -11.18 -14.06
C GLU A 333 -25.99 -12.48 -13.27
N ASN A 334 -26.98 -12.47 -12.37
CA ASN A 334 -27.38 -13.60 -11.52
C ASN A 334 -26.20 -14.16 -10.69
N MET A 335 -25.41 -13.26 -10.09
CA MET A 335 -24.31 -13.63 -9.19
C MET A 335 -24.79 -13.69 -7.75
N THR A 336 -24.15 -14.53 -6.94
CA THR A 336 -24.44 -14.64 -5.52
C THR A 336 -23.15 -14.66 -4.71
N LEU A 337 -23.23 -14.34 -3.42
CA LEU A 337 -22.09 -14.43 -2.50
C LEU A 337 -21.66 -15.88 -2.21
N GLU A 338 -22.44 -16.86 -2.68
CA GLU A 338 -22.22 -18.30 -2.47
C GLU A 338 -21.85 -19.04 -3.77
N ASP A 339 -21.75 -18.32 -4.90
CA ASP A 339 -21.33 -18.94 -6.16
C ASP A 339 -19.86 -19.39 -6.10
N LYS A 340 -19.46 -20.27 -7.04
CA LYS A 340 -18.12 -20.88 -7.06
C LYS A 340 -16.99 -19.84 -7.02
N LYS A 341 -17.16 -18.69 -7.68
CA LYS A 341 -16.14 -17.64 -7.71
C LYS A 341 -16.13 -16.87 -6.39
N SER A 342 -17.29 -16.56 -5.83
CA SER A 342 -17.41 -15.92 -4.51
C SER A 342 -16.78 -16.79 -3.40
N LEU A 343 -16.94 -18.11 -3.46
CA LEU A 343 -16.26 -19.04 -2.55
C LEU A 343 -14.73 -19.05 -2.72
N SER A 344 -14.22 -18.89 -3.95
CA SER A 344 -12.78 -18.73 -4.19
C SER A 344 -12.26 -17.43 -3.55
N ILE A 345 -13.01 -16.34 -3.69
CA ILE A 345 -12.68 -15.05 -3.09
C ILE A 345 -12.69 -15.15 -1.55
N GLN A 346 -13.66 -15.86 -0.97
CA GLN A 346 -13.68 -16.14 0.47
C GLN A 346 -12.41 -16.85 0.92
N ASP A 347 -12.00 -17.92 0.21
CA ASP A 347 -10.76 -18.64 0.52
C ASP A 347 -9.51 -17.75 0.39
N GLU A 348 -9.49 -16.86 -0.60
CA GLU A 348 -8.41 -15.89 -0.78
C GLU A 348 -8.36 -14.86 0.35
N LEU A 349 -9.51 -14.32 0.78
CA LEU A 349 -9.60 -13.42 1.93
C LEU A 349 -9.17 -14.12 3.23
N ILE A 350 -9.58 -15.37 3.45
CA ILE A 350 -9.17 -16.15 4.62
C ILE A 350 -7.63 -16.28 4.68
N LYS A 351 -6.99 -16.58 3.54
CA LYS A 351 -5.53 -16.68 3.44
C LYS A 351 -4.85 -15.33 3.63
N ALA A 352 -5.33 -14.29 2.93
CA ALA A 352 -4.75 -12.94 2.99
C ALA A 352 -4.76 -12.37 4.40
N TYR A 353 -5.83 -12.61 5.15
CA TYR A 353 -5.95 -12.14 6.54
C TYR A 353 -5.41 -13.13 7.57
N SER A 354 -4.87 -14.27 7.14
CA SER A 354 -4.33 -15.34 7.99
C SER A 354 -5.31 -15.78 9.09
N VAL A 355 -6.60 -15.84 8.76
CA VAL A 355 -7.65 -16.32 9.65
C VAL A 355 -7.97 -17.79 9.37
N LYS A 356 -8.61 -18.46 10.34
CA LYS A 356 -8.85 -19.90 10.27
C LYS A 356 -9.94 -20.29 9.26
N ASP A 357 -11.01 -19.51 9.21
CA ASP A 357 -12.22 -19.74 8.43
C ASP A 357 -13.00 -18.42 8.25
N LEU A 358 -14.07 -18.47 7.45
CA LEU A 358 -14.91 -17.30 7.17
C LEU A 358 -15.56 -16.73 8.45
N ALA A 359 -15.94 -17.59 9.40
CA ALA A 359 -16.53 -17.16 10.66
C ALA A 359 -15.55 -16.30 11.46
N ALA A 360 -14.27 -16.68 11.52
CA ALA A 360 -13.24 -15.86 12.15
C ALA A 360 -13.02 -14.51 11.43
N LEU A 361 -13.20 -14.46 10.10
CA LEU A 361 -13.14 -13.20 9.35
C LEU A 361 -14.33 -12.29 9.70
N VAL A 362 -15.53 -12.86 9.71
CA VAL A 362 -16.79 -12.18 10.09
C VAL A 362 -16.76 -11.70 11.54
N ASP A 363 -16.25 -12.51 12.47
CA ASP A 363 -16.13 -12.13 13.88
C ASP A 363 -15.21 -10.91 14.05
N LYS A 364 -14.18 -10.78 13.20
CA LYS A 364 -13.18 -9.71 13.27
C LYS A 364 -13.64 -8.42 12.58
N TYR A 365 -14.28 -8.55 11.41
CA TYR A 365 -14.58 -7.42 10.53
C TYR A 365 -16.08 -7.11 10.39
N GLY A 366 -16.95 -8.01 10.85
CA GLY A 366 -18.41 -7.92 10.69
C GLY A 366 -18.91 -8.55 9.40
N GLN A 367 -20.11 -9.12 9.45
CA GLN A 367 -20.74 -9.82 8.32
C GLN A 367 -20.89 -8.90 7.10
N ALA A 368 -21.46 -7.70 7.29
CA ALA A 368 -21.68 -6.74 6.22
C ALA A 368 -20.39 -6.37 5.48
N ALA A 369 -19.31 -6.05 6.21
CA ALA A 369 -18.03 -5.69 5.58
C ALA A 369 -17.41 -6.85 4.79
N VAL A 370 -17.55 -8.09 5.28
CA VAL A 370 -17.07 -9.28 4.58
C VAL A 370 -17.89 -9.52 3.31
N ASP A 371 -19.22 -9.44 3.39
CA ASP A 371 -20.13 -9.63 2.26
C ASP A 371 -19.92 -8.56 1.18
N GLU A 372 -19.78 -7.30 1.58
CA GLU A 372 -19.43 -6.17 0.70
C GLU A 372 -18.11 -6.41 -0.03
N SER A 373 -17.11 -6.93 0.68
CA SER A 373 -15.78 -7.21 0.11
C SER A 373 -15.85 -8.35 -0.91
N ILE A 374 -16.56 -9.44 -0.59
CA ILE A 374 -16.75 -10.57 -1.50
C ILE A 374 -17.51 -10.11 -2.75
N GLY A 375 -18.60 -9.36 -2.57
CA GLY A 375 -19.41 -8.84 -3.67
C GLY A 375 -18.62 -7.92 -4.60
N LEU A 376 -17.85 -6.97 -4.04
CA LEU A 376 -17.00 -6.08 -4.81
C LEU A 376 -15.96 -6.85 -5.64
N LEU A 377 -15.15 -7.70 -4.99
CA LEU A 377 -14.12 -8.48 -5.66
C LEU A 377 -14.72 -9.39 -6.75
N ARG A 378 -15.90 -9.95 -6.48
CA ARG A 378 -16.63 -10.81 -7.42
C ARG A 378 -17.11 -10.06 -8.66
N VAL A 379 -17.54 -8.81 -8.49
CA VAL A 379 -17.94 -7.91 -9.58
C VAL A 379 -16.71 -7.43 -10.35
N GLU A 380 -15.63 -7.06 -9.68
CA GLU A 380 -14.37 -6.69 -10.33
C GLU A 380 -13.80 -7.82 -11.20
N ASP A 381 -13.76 -9.04 -10.69
CA ASP A 381 -13.37 -10.23 -11.46
C ASP A 381 -14.22 -10.39 -12.71
N PHE A 382 -15.52 -10.12 -12.59
CA PHE A 382 -16.42 -10.20 -13.73
C PHE A 382 -16.17 -9.10 -14.76
N ILE A 383 -15.93 -7.87 -14.31
CA ILE A 383 -15.60 -6.74 -15.20
C ILE A 383 -14.33 -7.09 -15.99
N LEU A 384 -13.29 -7.58 -15.31
CA LEU A 384 -12.03 -7.97 -15.93
C LEU A 384 -12.20 -9.14 -16.92
N ASP A 385 -12.96 -10.17 -16.55
CA ASP A 385 -13.26 -11.31 -17.44
C ASP A 385 -14.01 -10.91 -18.71
N ASN A 386 -14.70 -9.77 -18.69
CA ASN A 386 -15.46 -9.24 -19.82
C ASN A 386 -14.77 -8.02 -20.48
N ALA A 387 -13.56 -7.68 -20.06
CA ALA A 387 -12.77 -6.60 -20.63
C ALA A 387 -11.82 -7.12 -21.74
N THR A 388 -11.42 -6.22 -22.64
CA THR A 388 -10.27 -6.41 -23.53
C THR A 388 -9.07 -5.77 -22.87
N VAL A 389 -8.08 -6.58 -22.48
CA VAL A 389 -6.87 -6.11 -21.79
C VAL A 389 -5.71 -6.07 -22.78
N GLU A 390 -5.11 -4.90 -22.96
CA GLU A 390 -3.86 -4.72 -23.69
C GLU A 390 -2.67 -4.81 -22.73
N GLU A 391 -1.80 -5.80 -22.93
CA GLU A 391 -0.58 -5.97 -22.14
C GLU A 391 0.53 -5.03 -22.65
N LYS A 392 1.08 -4.21 -21.75
CA LYS A 392 2.13 -3.23 -22.01
C LYS A 392 3.26 -3.41 -21.00
N VAL A 393 4.49 -3.14 -21.42
CA VAL A 393 5.65 -3.08 -20.53
C VAL A 393 6.18 -1.65 -20.57
N SER A 394 6.41 -1.04 -19.41
CA SER A 394 7.01 0.30 -19.36
C SER A 394 8.41 0.25 -19.97
N ALA A 395 8.80 1.29 -20.71
CA ALA A 395 10.16 1.42 -21.19
C ALA A 395 11.05 1.74 -19.97
N GLY A 396 11.70 0.72 -19.41
CA GLY A 396 12.80 0.94 -18.47
C GLY A 396 13.94 1.66 -19.18
N ASP A 397 14.59 2.60 -18.51
CA ASP A 397 15.77 3.31 -19.03
C ASP A 397 16.84 2.29 -19.48
N THR A 398 16.87 2.00 -20.78
CA THR A 398 17.92 1.19 -21.41
C THR A 398 19.08 2.11 -21.80
N GLN A 399 19.88 2.52 -20.82
CA GLN A 399 21.25 2.94 -21.12
C GLN A 399 22.14 1.70 -21.30
N GLY A 400 22.15 1.21 -22.54
CA GLY A 400 23.36 0.74 -23.21
C GLY A 400 24.00 -0.58 -22.75
N VAL A 401 23.60 -1.66 -23.40
CA VAL A 401 24.58 -2.59 -23.99
C VAL A 401 24.12 -2.97 -25.40
N ASN A 402 24.81 -2.40 -26.39
CA ASN A 402 24.83 -2.97 -27.74
C ASN A 402 25.42 -4.37 -27.65
N GLY A 403 24.68 -5.37 -28.15
CA GLY A 403 25.16 -6.75 -28.26
C GLY A 403 24.15 -7.67 -28.93
N ASP A 404 23.97 -7.45 -30.23
CA ASP A 404 23.50 -8.41 -31.25
C ASP A 404 22.21 -9.23 -31.00
N ASP A 405 21.15 -8.86 -31.73
CA ASP A 405 20.16 -9.81 -32.28
C ASP A 405 20.64 -10.23 -33.69
N PRO A 406 20.46 -11.48 -34.18
CA PRO A 406 19.15 -11.83 -34.73
C PRO A 406 18.67 -13.26 -34.46
N SER A 407 17.39 -13.33 -34.07
CA SER A 407 16.35 -14.30 -34.44
C SER A 407 16.68 -15.26 -35.59
N SER A 408 16.33 -16.55 -35.41
CA SER A 408 16.28 -17.54 -36.50
C SER A 408 14.98 -18.34 -36.47
N ASP A 409 14.43 -18.47 -37.68
CA ASP A 409 13.35 -19.35 -38.16
C ASP A 409 11.95 -18.68 -38.19
N GLY A 410 11.34 -18.34 -39.34
CA GLY A 410 11.61 -18.68 -40.74
C GLY A 410 10.30 -19.11 -41.42
N SER A 411 9.65 -18.23 -42.17
CA SER A 411 8.88 -18.64 -43.36
C SER A 411 8.52 -17.44 -44.24
N SER A 412 8.81 -17.63 -45.53
CA SER A 412 8.87 -16.68 -46.63
C SER A 412 7.49 -16.33 -47.23
N ALA A 413 7.32 -15.07 -47.64
CA ALA A 413 6.60 -14.71 -48.86
C ALA A 413 7.11 -13.36 -49.39
N GLU A 414 7.66 -13.38 -50.60
CA GLU A 414 8.21 -12.24 -51.35
C GLU A 414 7.13 -11.27 -51.83
N GLY A 415 7.51 -9.99 -51.94
CA GLY A 415 6.75 -8.95 -52.63
C GLY A 415 7.55 -7.65 -52.73
N THR A 416 8.36 -7.53 -53.77
CA THR A 416 9.08 -6.31 -54.20
C THR A 416 8.13 -5.30 -54.85
N VAL A 417 8.26 -3.98 -54.58
CA VAL A 417 8.65 -2.93 -55.55
C VAL A 417 8.65 -1.51 -54.96
N ASP A 418 9.80 -0.84 -55.15
CA ASP A 418 10.08 0.54 -55.62
C ASP A 418 9.55 1.80 -54.88
N GLU A 419 10.49 2.42 -54.14
CA GLU A 419 11.11 3.75 -54.36
C GLU A 419 10.34 4.84 -55.15
N GLU A 420 10.10 6.02 -54.52
CA GLU A 420 10.50 7.32 -55.09
C GLU A 420 10.58 8.42 -54.01
N LEU A 421 11.73 9.11 -54.00
CA LEU A 421 12.06 10.33 -53.25
C LEU A 421 11.30 11.56 -53.80
N GLU A 422 11.21 12.63 -53.00
CA GLU A 422 11.67 13.97 -53.41
C GLU A 422 11.72 14.90 -52.19
N ALA A 423 12.76 15.74 -52.18
CA ALA A 423 13.20 16.60 -51.10
C ALA A 423 12.71 18.05 -51.29
N ALA A 424 12.71 18.84 -50.21
CA ALA A 424 13.03 20.28 -50.30
C ALA A 424 13.40 20.87 -48.91
N GLU A 425 14.63 21.39 -48.87
CA GLU A 425 15.27 22.26 -47.86
C GLU A 425 14.43 23.51 -47.50
N ALA A 426 14.34 23.94 -46.24
CA ALA A 426 15.29 24.67 -45.36
C ALA A 426 15.41 26.19 -45.62
N THR A 427 15.53 26.95 -44.51
CA THR A 427 15.97 28.34 -44.22
C THR A 427 14.93 29.04 -43.34
N ASP A 428 15.07 29.12 -42.01
CA ASP A 428 16.02 29.92 -41.19
C ASP A 428 15.99 31.43 -41.47
N MET A 429 15.57 32.21 -40.46
CA MET A 429 16.20 33.47 -40.00
C MET A 429 15.34 34.15 -38.92
N VAL A 430 15.86 34.15 -37.69
CA VAL A 430 15.64 35.18 -36.66
C VAL A 430 16.62 36.34 -36.95
N PRO A 431 16.30 37.59 -36.62
CA PRO A 431 17.03 38.21 -35.50
C PRO A 431 16.21 39.15 -34.60
N GLU A 432 16.74 39.29 -33.38
CA GLU A 432 16.47 40.26 -32.32
C GLU A 432 16.62 41.73 -32.74
N ASP A 433 15.96 42.65 -32.02
CA ASP A 433 16.62 43.65 -31.16
C ASP A 433 15.65 44.78 -30.75
N GLY A 434 15.80 45.27 -29.51
CA GLY A 434 15.37 46.64 -29.15
C GLY A 434 14.95 46.86 -27.70
N GLU A 435 15.93 47.08 -26.82
CA GLU A 435 15.79 47.68 -25.48
C GLU A 435 15.34 49.16 -25.52
N ALA A 436 14.97 49.66 -24.33
CA ALA A 436 14.89 51.04 -23.82
C ALA A 436 13.47 51.51 -23.48
N ASP A 437 13.16 52.21 -22.40
CA ASP A 437 13.80 52.61 -21.14
C ASP A 437 12.70 53.41 -20.37
N GLN A 438 12.93 53.65 -19.07
CA GLN A 438 12.38 54.75 -18.26
C GLN A 438 10.96 54.71 -17.63
N ASP A 439 11.01 54.47 -16.31
CA ASP A 439 10.70 55.44 -15.23
C ASP A 439 9.25 55.90 -14.95
N ALA A 440 8.82 55.46 -13.76
CA ALA A 440 8.52 56.29 -12.58
C ALA A 440 7.07 56.73 -12.26
N ALA A 441 6.81 56.57 -10.93
CA ALA A 441 5.80 57.20 -10.07
C ALA A 441 4.34 56.71 -10.22
N GLY A 442 3.60 56.38 -9.17
CA GLY A 442 3.78 56.52 -7.72
C GLY A 442 2.41 56.70 -7.06
N GLN A 443 2.25 56.21 -5.82
CA GLN A 443 1.18 56.51 -4.84
C GLN A 443 -0.24 56.03 -5.25
N GLU A 444 -1.08 55.42 -4.41
CA GLU A 444 -1.20 55.31 -2.95
C GLU A 444 -1.50 53.86 -2.52
#